data_AF-A0A235J585-F1
#
_entry.id   AF-A0A235J585-F1
#
_cell.length_a   1.000
_cell.length_b   1.000
_cell.length_c   1.000
_cell.angle_alpha   90.00
_cell.angle_beta   90.00
_cell.angle_gamma   90.00
#
_symmetry.space_group_name_H-M   'P 1'
#
loop_
_entity.id
_entity.type
_entity.pdbx_description
1 polymer ?
#
loop_
_entity_poly.entity_id
_entity_poly.type
_entity_poly.pdbx_seq_one_letter_code
_entity_poly.pdbx_strand_id
1 'polypeptide(L)'
;MEVTDNDAITIRSLIEHQLAAFKKDDAEGAFAFASPGIQAQFGTPENFMQMVKISYPAVYRPRSVFFEKITAIQGNITQPVLLLSPNGVPLRALYFMEKQPDNTWKINGCFLVSIEGKEI
;
A
#
# COMPACT_ATOMS: atom_id res chain seq x y z
N MET A 1 -6.87 13.71 -12.95
CA MET A 1 -7.65 12.49 -13.19
C MET A 1 -8.66 12.39 -12.08
N GLU A 2 -9.95 12.30 -12.41
CA GLU A 2 -11.00 12.16 -11.39
C GLU A 2 -11.14 10.67 -11.06
N VAL A 3 -11.04 10.33 -9.77
CA VAL A 3 -11.24 8.97 -9.26
C VAL A 3 -12.73 8.78 -9.05
N THR A 4 -13.30 7.75 -9.66
CA THR A 4 -14.72 7.41 -9.43
C THR A 4 -14.90 6.67 -8.10
N ASP A 5 -16.12 6.63 -7.57
CA ASP A 5 -16.41 5.83 -6.37
C ASP A 5 -16.07 4.35 -6.57
N ASN A 6 -16.27 3.82 -7.79
CA ASN A 6 -15.90 2.46 -8.12
C ASN A 6 -14.37 2.24 -8.14
N ASP A 7 -13.61 3.23 -8.62
CA ASP A 7 -12.14 3.20 -8.53
C ASP A 7 -11.69 3.17 -7.06
N ALA A 8 -12.30 4.00 -6.21
CA ALA A 8 -11.97 4.05 -4.78
C ALA A 8 -12.23 2.71 -4.07
N ILE A 9 -13.38 2.07 -4.36
CA ILE A 9 -13.71 0.73 -3.84
C ILE A 9 -12.68 -0.31 -4.31
N THR A 10 -12.33 -0.27 -5.60
CA THR A 10 -11.36 -1.20 -6.21
C THR A 10 -9.98 -1.03 -5.58
N ILE A 11 -9.48 0.21 -5.48
CA ILE A 11 -8.18 0.54 -4.90
C ILE A 11 -8.09 0.06 -3.44
N ARG A 12 -9.13 0.35 -2.64
CA ARG A 12 -9.20 -0.13 -1.26
C ARG A 12 -9.12 -1.65 -1.20
N SER A 13 -9.90 -2.36 -2.02
CA SER A 13 -9.91 -3.83 -2.04
C SER A 13 -8.55 -4.42 -2.40
N LEU A 14 -7.81 -3.83 -3.35
CA LEU A 14 -6.46 -4.29 -3.71
C LEU A 14 -5.49 -4.21 -2.53
N ILE A 15 -5.53 -3.10 -1.78
CA ILE A 15 -4.67 -2.90 -0.61
C ILE A 15 -5.09 -3.84 0.54
N GLU A 16 -6.39 -4.03 0.77
CA GLU A 16 -6.90 -4.99 1.75
C GLU A 16 -6.41 -6.42 1.45
N HIS A 17 -6.47 -6.84 0.18
CA HIS A 17 -5.97 -8.15 -0.23
C HIS A 17 -4.45 -8.27 -0.08
N GLN A 18 -3.68 -7.22 -0.41
CA GLN A 18 -2.24 -7.24 -0.22
C GLN A 18 -1.87 -7.35 1.28
N LEU A 19 -2.52 -6.59 2.16
CA LEU A 19 -2.33 -6.67 3.61
C LEU A 19 -2.70 -8.07 4.15
N ALA A 20 -3.77 -8.67 3.63
CA ALA A 20 -4.17 -10.03 3.99
C ALA A 20 -3.14 -11.08 3.52
N ALA A 21 -2.57 -10.92 2.33
CA ALA A 21 -1.50 -11.77 1.82
C ALA A 21 -0.24 -11.65 2.69
N PHE A 22 0.17 -10.41 3.04
CA PHE A 22 1.26 -10.21 3.99
C PHE A 22 1.04 -10.97 5.29
N LYS A 23 -0.14 -10.86 5.91
CA LYS A 23 -0.49 -11.55 7.18
C LYS A 23 -0.33 -13.07 7.10
N LYS A 24 -0.48 -13.66 5.92
CA LYS A 24 -0.35 -15.11 5.67
C LYS A 24 1.04 -15.53 5.19
N ASP A 25 2.00 -14.61 5.15
CA ASP A 25 3.32 -14.83 4.53
C ASP A 25 3.23 -15.18 3.02
N ASP A 26 2.12 -14.81 2.37
CA ASP A 26 1.87 -15.08 0.95
C ASP A 26 2.54 -14.02 0.07
N ALA A 27 3.78 -14.32 -0.33
CA ALA A 27 4.59 -13.44 -1.17
C ALA A 27 4.01 -13.28 -2.57
N GLU A 28 3.62 -14.39 -3.20
CA GLU A 28 3.05 -14.40 -4.55
C GLU A 28 1.76 -13.56 -4.60
N GLY A 29 0.84 -13.79 -3.68
CA GLY A 29 -0.42 -13.06 -3.58
C GLY A 29 -0.19 -11.57 -3.34
N ALA A 30 0.72 -11.19 -2.45
CA ALA A 30 1.01 -9.78 -2.18
C ALA A 30 1.67 -9.07 -3.38
N PHE A 31 2.56 -9.77 -4.08
CA PHE A 31 3.31 -9.26 -5.22
C PHE A 31 2.45 -9.10 -6.48
N ALA A 32 1.42 -9.94 -6.66
CA ALA A 32 0.49 -9.86 -7.79
C ALA A 32 -0.28 -8.53 -7.87
N PHE A 33 -0.45 -7.82 -6.74
CA PHE A 33 -1.10 -6.51 -6.69
C PHE A 33 -0.16 -5.34 -7.05
N ALA A 34 1.14 -5.58 -7.11
CA ALA A 34 2.13 -4.57 -7.45
C ALA A 34 2.09 -4.18 -8.93
N SER A 35 2.47 -2.95 -9.24
CA SER A 35 2.60 -2.46 -10.61
C SER A 35 3.72 -3.19 -11.37
N PRO A 36 3.70 -3.18 -12.71
CA PRO A 36 4.80 -3.74 -13.51
C PRO A 36 6.17 -3.14 -13.15
N GLY A 37 6.23 -1.86 -12.80
CA GLY A 37 7.46 -1.19 -12.38
C GLY A 37 8.03 -1.77 -11.08
N ILE A 38 7.17 -1.97 -10.06
CA ILE A 38 7.56 -2.63 -8.81
C ILE A 38 7.94 -4.10 -9.06
N GLN A 39 7.20 -4.81 -9.92
CA GLN A 39 7.52 -6.19 -10.26
C GLN A 39 8.89 -6.32 -10.93
N ALA A 40 9.19 -5.44 -11.89
CA ALA A 40 10.50 -5.38 -12.54
C ALA A 40 11.63 -5.02 -11.57
N GLN A 41 11.37 -4.13 -10.61
CA GLN A 41 12.37 -3.72 -9.61
C GLN A 41 12.81 -4.87 -8.69
N PHE A 42 11.86 -5.69 -8.23
CA PHE A 42 12.18 -6.76 -7.25
C PHE A 42 12.43 -8.13 -7.90
N GLY A 43 11.91 -8.35 -9.11
CA GLY A 43 12.09 -9.56 -9.91
C GLY A 43 11.29 -10.76 -9.40
N THR A 44 11.31 -11.04 -8.09
CA THR A 44 10.59 -12.17 -7.49
C THR A 44 9.74 -11.74 -6.28
N PRO A 45 8.64 -12.47 -5.99
CA PRO A 45 7.82 -12.24 -4.80
C PRO A 45 8.61 -12.31 -3.50
N GLU A 46 9.59 -13.22 -3.39
CA GLU A 46 10.39 -13.42 -2.18
C GLU A 46 11.28 -12.23 -1.87
N ASN A 47 11.92 -11.66 -2.90
CA ASN A 47 12.74 -10.46 -2.76
C ASN A 47 11.90 -9.26 -2.30
N PHE A 48 10.73 -9.09 -2.90
CA PHE A 48 9.76 -8.07 -2.51
C PHE A 48 9.33 -8.25 -1.05
N MET A 49 8.91 -9.45 -0.68
CA MET A 49 8.44 -9.76 0.67
C MET A 49 9.57 -9.59 1.70
N GLN A 50 10.79 -9.99 1.40
CA GLN A 50 11.95 -9.78 2.28
C GLN A 50 12.20 -8.28 2.52
N MET A 51 12.16 -7.47 1.45
CA MET A 51 12.27 -6.02 1.56
C MET A 51 11.14 -5.43 2.41
N VAL A 52 9.89 -5.85 2.20
CA VAL A 52 8.73 -5.40 2.99
C VAL A 52 8.88 -5.75 4.47
N LYS A 53 9.32 -6.96 4.81
CA LYS A 53 9.56 -7.40 6.19
C LYS A 53 10.57 -6.51 6.91
N ILE A 54 11.64 -6.11 6.21
CA ILE A 54 12.75 -5.33 6.77
C ILE A 54 12.36 -3.85 6.88
N SER A 55 11.86 -3.26 5.79
CA SER A 55 11.70 -1.81 5.68
C SER A 55 10.31 -1.31 6.09
N TYR A 56 9.29 -2.18 6.05
CA TYR A 56 7.89 -1.82 6.27
C TYR A 56 7.18 -2.74 7.28
N PRO A 57 7.71 -2.93 8.49
CA PRO A 57 7.11 -3.84 9.48
C PRO A 57 5.67 -3.47 9.86
N ALA A 58 5.32 -2.18 9.80
CA ALA A 58 3.96 -1.69 10.05
C ALA A 58 2.96 -2.08 8.94
N VAL A 59 3.42 -2.21 7.69
CA VAL A 59 2.60 -2.72 6.56
C VAL A 59 2.51 -4.24 6.62
N TYR A 60 3.62 -4.88 6.97
CA TYR A 60 3.72 -6.33 7.01
C TYR A 60 2.87 -6.96 8.13
N ARG A 61 2.88 -6.40 9.34
CA ARG A 61 2.14 -6.92 10.50
C ARG A 61 1.44 -5.81 11.30
N PRO A 62 0.52 -5.04 10.70
CA PRO A 62 -0.23 -4.03 11.44
C PRO A 62 -1.09 -4.69 12.53
N ARG A 63 -1.19 -4.04 13.69
CA ARG A 63 -2.16 -4.37 14.75
C ARG A 63 -3.56 -3.92 14.37
N SER A 64 -3.68 -2.79 13.67
CA SER A 64 -4.93 -2.26 13.13
C SER A 64 -4.67 -1.46 11.86
N VAL A 65 -5.71 -1.34 11.04
CA VAL A 65 -5.69 -0.69 9.73
C VAL A 65 -6.94 0.18 9.60
N PHE A 66 -6.79 1.43 9.17
CA PHE A 66 -7.91 2.33 8.89
C PHE A 66 -7.65 3.08 7.58
N PHE A 67 -8.59 2.97 6.64
CA PHE A 67 -8.51 3.65 5.35
C PHE A 67 -9.05 5.06 5.46
N GLU A 68 -8.25 6.05 5.08
CA GLU A 68 -8.70 7.44 4.95
C GLU A 68 -9.29 7.69 3.55
N LYS A 69 -9.80 8.90 3.31
CA LYS A 69 -10.32 9.27 1.99
C LYS A 69 -9.18 9.25 0.96
N ILE A 70 -9.44 8.63 -0.20
CA ILE A 70 -8.51 8.66 -1.33
C ILE A 70 -8.24 10.11 -1.77
N THR A 71 -7.01 10.39 -2.16
CA THR A 71 -6.56 11.74 -2.51
C THR A 71 -5.57 11.71 -3.67
N ALA A 72 -5.15 12.88 -4.14
CA ALA A 72 -4.06 13.02 -5.11
C ALA A 72 -2.89 13.76 -4.46
N ILE A 73 -1.71 13.15 -4.45
CA ILE A 73 -0.46 13.77 -3.97
C ILE A 73 0.43 14.02 -5.18
N GLN A 74 0.71 15.29 -5.47
CA GLN A 74 1.49 15.69 -6.66
C GLN A 74 0.97 15.08 -7.97
N GLY A 75 -0.36 14.97 -8.10
CA GLY A 75 -1.02 14.37 -9.26
C GLY A 75 -1.13 12.84 -9.26
N ASN A 76 -0.51 12.14 -8.30
CA ASN A 76 -0.62 10.69 -8.17
C ASN A 76 -1.79 10.31 -7.27
N ILE A 77 -2.66 9.43 -7.76
CA ILE A 77 -3.75 8.86 -6.95
C ILE A 77 -3.14 8.07 -5.80
N THR A 78 -3.54 8.41 -4.59
CA THR A 78 -2.95 7.88 -3.37
C THR A 78 -4.07 7.47 -2.42
N GLN A 79 -3.99 6.25 -1.89
CA GLN A 79 -4.85 5.78 -0.81
C GLN A 79 -4.08 5.86 0.51
N PRO A 80 -4.36 6.84 1.39
CA PRO A 80 -3.75 6.89 2.70
C PRO A 80 -4.39 5.84 3.61
N VAL A 81 -3.54 5.16 4.39
CA VAL A 81 -3.95 4.11 5.32
C VAL A 81 -3.23 4.33 6.64
N LEU A 82 -3.98 4.54 7.71
CA LEU A 82 -3.46 4.59 9.07
C LEU A 82 -3.21 3.16 9.54
N LEU A 83 -2.00 2.92 10.04
CA LEU A 83 -1.54 1.64 10.54
C LEU A 83 -1.08 1.82 11.98
N LEU A 84 -1.49 0.92 12.86
CA LEU A 84 -0.81 0.73 14.13
C LEU A 84 0.24 -0.35 13.95
N SER A 85 1.52 0.00 14.06
CA SER A 85 2.62 -0.93 13.85
C SER A 85 2.64 -2.09 14.88
N PRO A 86 3.43 -3.16 14.64
CA PRO A 86 3.61 -4.24 15.62
C PRO A 86 4.08 -3.78 16.99
N ASN A 87 4.81 -2.66 17.09
CA ASN A 87 5.28 -2.06 18.35
C ASN A 87 4.34 -0.98 18.91
N GLY A 88 3.18 -0.73 18.29
CA GLY A 88 2.19 0.22 18.78
C GLY A 88 2.43 1.68 18.38
N VAL A 89 3.29 1.93 17.40
CA VAL A 89 3.54 3.27 16.83
C VAL A 89 2.55 3.51 15.68
N PRO A 90 1.77 4.60 15.73
CA PRO A 90 0.89 4.96 14.63
C PRO A 90 1.70 5.53 13.46
N LEU A 91 1.49 4.98 12.26
CA LEU A 91 2.10 5.42 11.00
C LEU A 91 1.03 5.56 9.92
N ARG A 92 1.21 6.50 9.01
CA ARG A 92 0.39 6.62 7.80
C ARG A 92 1.15 6.02 6.63
N ALA A 93 0.60 4.99 6.01
CA ALA A 93 1.05 4.44 4.75
C ALA A 93 0.35 5.15 3.59
N LEU A 94 1.14 5.75 2.70
CA LEU A 94 0.69 6.38 1.48
C LEU A 94 0.89 5.40 0.32
N TYR A 95 -0.20 4.72 -0.07
CA TYR A 95 -0.19 3.80 -1.20
C TYR A 95 -0.39 4.57 -2.49
N PHE A 96 0.65 4.65 -3.30
CA PHE A 96 0.59 5.25 -4.63
C PHE A 96 -0.02 4.25 -5.60
N MET A 97 -1.05 4.67 -6.33
CA MET A 97 -1.80 3.81 -7.23
C MET A 97 -1.52 4.22 -8.68
N GLU A 98 -1.36 3.21 -9.54
CA GLU A 98 -1.13 3.42 -10.97
C GLU A 98 -2.23 2.72 -11.77
N LYS A 99 -2.91 3.49 -12.61
CA LYS A 99 -3.88 2.96 -13.57
C LYS A 99 -3.12 2.42 -14.77
N GLN A 100 -3.32 1.14 -15.05
CA GLN A 100 -2.66 0.43 -16.12
C GLN A 100 -3.32 0.75 -17.48
N PRO A 101 -2.66 0.47 -18.62
CA PRO A 101 -3.23 0.68 -19.95
C PRO A 101 -4.56 -0.06 -20.20
N ASP A 102 -4.78 -1.18 -19.50
CA ASP A 102 -6.02 -1.97 -19.55
C ASP A 102 -7.12 -1.45 -18.59
N ASN A 103 -6.92 -0.28 -17.99
CA ASN A 103 -7.76 0.36 -16.97
C ASN A 103 -7.83 -0.33 -15.61
N THR A 104 -7.03 -1.38 -15.36
CA THR A 104 -6.89 -1.95 -14.02
C THR A 104 -6.05 -1.07 -13.11
N TRP A 105 -6.23 -1.18 -11.79
CA TRP A 105 -5.41 -0.48 -10.80
C TRP A 105 -4.33 -1.41 -10.24
N LYS A 106 -3.13 -0.86 -10.00
CA LYS A 106 -2.03 -1.54 -9.33
C LYS A 106 -1.38 -0.66 -8.27
N ILE A 107 -0.78 -1.29 -7.26
CA ILE A 107 -0.03 -0.62 -6.20
C ILE A 107 1.37 -0.30 -6.74
N ASN A 108 1.68 0.98 -6.87
CA ASN A 108 2.94 1.47 -7.44
C ASN A 108 3.98 1.89 -6.39
N GLY A 109 3.68 1.67 -5.11
CA GLY A 109 4.60 1.96 -4.02
C GLY A 109 3.87 2.31 -2.73
N CYS A 110 4.63 2.31 -1.65
CA CYS A 110 4.14 2.68 -0.33
C CYS A 110 5.22 3.48 0.40
N PHE A 111 4.83 4.62 0.97
CA PHE A 111 5.68 5.41 1.84
C PHE A 111 5.08 5.51 3.23
N LEU A 112 5.89 5.35 4.27
CA LEU A 112 5.47 5.50 5.67
C LEU A 112 5.80 6.90 6.16
N VAL A 113 4.81 7.54 6.78
CA VAL A 113 4.95 8.85 7.42
C VAL A 113 4.55 8.70 8.88
N SER A 114 5.37 9.22 9.79
CA SER A 114 5.02 9.29 11.21
C SER A 114 3.82 10.21 11.42
N ILE A 115 2.89 9.81 12.29
CA ILE A 115 1.73 10.64 12.64
C ILE A 115 2.03 11.51 13.87
N GLU A 116 3.30 11.70 14.22
CA GLU A 116 3.66 12.67 15.26
C GLU A 116 3.24 14.06 14.78
N GLY A 117 2.32 14.67 15.54
CA GLY A 117 1.86 16.02 15.30
C GLY A 117 3.03 16.98 15.43
N LYS A 118 3.40 17.63 14.33
CA LYS A 118 3.82 19.02 14.40
C LYS A 118 2.63 19.88 14.04
N GLU A 119 1.87 20.28 15.07
CA GLU A 119 1.44 21.67 15.09
C GLU A 119 2.71 22.51 15.24
N ILE A 120 2.96 23.38 14.27
CA ILE A 120 3.73 24.62 14.42
C ILE A 120 2.86 25.75 13.91
#